data_AF-A0A7C9DWA1-F1
#
_entry.id   AF-A0A7C9DWA1-F1
#
_cell.length_a   1.000
_cell.length_b   1.000
_cell.length_c   1.000
_cell.angle_alpha   90.00
_cell.angle_beta   90.00
_cell.angle_gamma   90.00
#
_symmetry.space_group_name_H-M   'P 1'
#
loop_
_entity.id
_entity.type
_entity.pdbx_description
1 polymer ?
#
loop_
_entity_poly.entity_id
_entity_poly.type
_entity_poly.pdbx_seq_one_letter_code
_entity_poly.pdbx_strand_id
1 'polypeptide(L)'
;SSASCSVDEQARTWTSLNNAVMIFDQKHPLLLKLIQEFTTHFDGNIWGHNGPYMVSRVVMNLAFNDPAYEFNIMSPTAFYPVDWRRIPKYFRRPKNANETQWTYDEDFALKQRSYAIHLWNHVSSRLRIEEHSLIGRIISDHCILCKDIYDIEPTSTSSSTSS
;
A
#
# COMPACT_ATOMS: atom_id res chain seq x y z
N SER A 1 -4.76 9.68 11.00
CA SER A 1 -4.35 10.76 10.07
C SER A 1 -3.39 10.17 9.06
N SER A 2 -3.87 9.83 7.87
CA SER A 2 -3.04 9.39 6.75
C SER A 2 -2.45 10.62 6.07
N ALA A 3 -1.12 10.78 6.12
CA ALA A 3 -0.42 11.79 5.34
C ALA A 3 -0.41 11.34 3.87
N SER A 4 -1.23 11.99 3.03
CA SER A 4 -1.21 11.81 1.59
C SER A 4 -0.11 12.69 0.98
N CYS A 5 0.76 12.09 0.18
CA CYS A 5 1.74 12.81 -0.65
C CYS A 5 0.98 13.52 -1.79
N SER A 6 0.99 14.86 -1.81
CA SER A 6 0.52 15.67 -2.94
C SER A 6 1.69 15.97 -3.88
N VAL A 7 1.49 15.72 -5.18
CA VAL A 7 2.49 15.88 -6.23
C VAL A 7 2.01 16.93 -7.22
N ASP A 8 2.86 17.91 -7.53
CA ASP A 8 2.79 18.67 -8.77
C ASP A 8 3.91 18.13 -9.68
N GLU A 9 3.53 17.31 -10.66
CA GLU A 9 4.46 16.62 -11.58
C GLU A 9 5.21 17.59 -12.50
N GLN A 10 4.74 18.83 -12.65
CA GLN A 10 5.35 19.82 -13.55
C GLN A 10 6.36 20.73 -12.82
N ALA A 11 6.29 20.82 -11.50
CA ALA A 11 7.10 21.75 -10.72
C ALA A 11 8.21 21.11 -9.87
N ARG A 12 8.31 19.77 -9.77
CA ARG A 12 9.19 19.07 -8.79
C ARG A 12 9.00 19.58 -7.35
N THR A 13 7.87 20.21 -7.05
CA THR A 13 7.56 20.76 -5.73
C THR A 13 6.77 19.71 -4.94
N TRP A 14 7.51 18.77 -4.37
CA TRP A 14 6.95 17.87 -3.37
C TRP A 14 6.56 18.71 -2.16
N THR A 15 5.32 18.57 -1.70
CA THR A 15 4.81 19.31 -0.52
C THR A 15 4.81 18.44 0.74
N SER A 16 4.76 17.12 0.59
CA SER A 16 4.91 16.15 1.67
C SER A 16 5.36 14.81 1.10
N LEU A 17 6.31 14.16 1.74
CA LEU A 17 6.72 12.78 1.49
C LEU A 17 6.14 11.87 2.58
N ASN A 18 5.93 10.60 2.24
CA ASN A 18 5.71 9.55 3.24
C ASN A 18 7.04 8.85 3.56
N ASN A 19 7.05 8.07 4.64
CA ASN A 19 8.21 7.32 5.09
C ASN A 19 7.88 5.84 5.37
N ALA A 20 6.85 5.31 4.71
CA ALA A 20 6.37 3.95 4.96
C ALA A 20 7.29 2.87 4.37
N VAL A 21 7.90 3.17 3.22
CA VAL A 21 8.91 2.33 2.58
C VAL A 21 10.07 3.22 2.19
N MET A 22 11.26 2.89 2.69
CA MET A 22 12.51 3.55 2.33
C MET A 22 13.58 2.48 2.18
N ILE A 23 14.33 2.55 1.09
CA ILE A 23 15.40 1.59 0.78
C ILE A 23 16.66 2.40 0.60
N PHE A 24 17.72 1.96 1.27
CA PHE A 24 19.02 2.63 1.25
C PHE A 24 20.12 1.60 1.10
N ASP A 25 21.14 1.95 0.33
CA ASP A 25 22.41 1.25 0.38
C ASP A 25 23.08 1.44 1.74
N GLN A 26 23.96 0.50 2.09
CA GLN A 26 24.72 0.61 3.32
C GLN A 26 25.52 1.92 3.34
N LYS A 27 25.43 2.66 4.45
CA LYS A 27 26.09 3.97 4.66
C LYS A 27 25.60 5.09 3.76
N HIS A 28 24.43 4.97 3.14
CA HIS A 28 23.86 6.06 2.35
C HIS A 28 23.71 7.34 3.22
N PRO A 29 24.25 8.50 2.82
CA PRO A 29 24.34 9.68 3.67
C PRO A 29 22.98 10.31 3.99
N LEU A 30 21.98 10.14 3.11
CA LEU A 30 20.59 10.54 3.40
C LEU A 30 20.04 9.84 4.66
N LEU A 31 20.32 8.55 4.85
CA LEU A 31 19.86 7.82 6.03
C LEU A 31 20.47 8.40 7.31
N LEU A 32 21.74 8.77 7.28
CA LEU A 32 22.39 9.44 8.40
C LEU A 32 21.71 10.78 8.72
N LYS A 33 21.37 11.58 7.71
CA LYS A 33 20.63 12.84 7.91
C LYS A 33 19.26 12.64 8.52
N LEU A 34 18.53 11.61 8.09
CA LEU A 34 17.23 11.26 8.67
C LEU A 34 17.36 10.84 10.14
N ILE A 35 18.37 10.03 10.48
CA ILE A 35 18.63 9.63 11.87
C ILE A 35 19.02 10.85 12.72
N GLN A 36 19.90 11.71 12.21
CA GLN A 36 20.30 12.94 12.90
C GLN A 36 19.09 13.82 13.20
N GLU A 37 18.28 14.14 12.18
CA GLU A 37 17.06 14.93 12.33
C GLU A 37 16.10 14.30 13.36
N PHE A 38 15.88 13.00 13.30
CA PHE A 38 15.03 12.28 14.26
C PHE A 38 15.53 12.46 15.69
N THR A 39 16.85 12.32 15.91
CA THR A 39 17.43 12.37 17.27
C THR A 39 17.51 13.78 17.84
N THR A 40 17.69 14.81 17.02
CA THR A 40 17.86 16.20 17.49
C THR A 40 16.54 16.95 17.61
N HIS A 41 15.54 16.59 16.79
CA HIS A 41 14.26 17.30 16.69
C HIS A 41 13.08 16.37 17.00
N PHE A 42 13.28 15.37 17.86
CA PHE A 42 12.19 14.49 18.26
C PHE A 42 11.10 15.27 19.01
N ASP A 43 9.84 15.13 18.59
CA ASP A 43 8.67 15.65 19.31
C ASP A 43 7.67 14.52 19.61
N GLY A 44 7.65 14.07 20.86
CA GLY A 44 6.76 12.99 21.30
C GLY A 44 5.26 13.32 21.22
N ASN A 45 4.89 14.58 21.06
CA ASN A 45 3.48 15.00 20.99
C ASN A 45 2.92 14.93 19.56
N ILE A 46 3.79 14.93 18.55
CA ILE A 46 3.38 15.05 17.15
C ILE A 46 3.98 13.90 16.35
N TRP A 47 3.20 12.84 16.16
CA TRP A 47 3.64 11.66 15.37
C TRP A 47 4.19 12.04 13.99
N GLY A 48 3.49 12.94 13.27
CA GLY A 48 3.89 13.37 11.93
C GLY A 48 5.23 14.12 11.91
N HIS A 49 5.58 14.81 12.99
CA HIS A 49 6.82 15.59 13.12
C HIS A 49 8.05 14.70 12.99
N ASN A 50 7.95 13.44 13.47
CA ASN A 50 9.02 12.45 13.50
C ASN A 50 8.99 11.49 12.30
N GLY A 51 7.99 11.58 11.43
CA GLY A 51 7.81 10.66 10.31
C GLY A 51 7.72 11.39 8.97
N PRO A 52 6.53 11.51 8.37
CA PRO A 52 6.37 12.10 7.04
C PRO A 52 6.88 13.55 6.97
N TYR A 53 6.65 14.37 7.99
CA TYR A 53 7.13 15.76 7.99
C TYR A 53 8.64 15.84 8.22
N MET A 54 9.22 14.91 8.99
CA MET A 54 10.67 14.82 9.15
C MET A 54 11.36 14.55 7.80
N VAL A 55 10.92 13.50 7.10
CA VAL A 55 11.48 13.13 5.79
C VAL A 55 11.31 14.27 4.79
N SER A 56 10.13 14.90 4.78
CA SER A 56 9.85 16.07 3.94
C SER A 56 10.84 17.21 4.21
N ARG A 57 11.03 17.60 5.47
CA ARG A 57 11.98 18.68 5.85
C ARG A 57 13.41 18.34 5.41
N VAL A 58 13.89 17.13 5.70
CA VAL A 58 15.25 16.73 5.36
C VAL A 58 15.45 16.75 3.85
N VAL A 59 14.56 16.12 3.09
CA VAL A 59 14.69 16.02 1.64
C VAL A 59 14.56 17.39 0.95
N MET A 60 13.64 18.24 1.41
CA MET A 60 13.46 19.60 0.87
C MET A 60 14.63 20.53 1.18
N ASN A 61 15.29 20.33 2.33
CA ASN A 61 16.47 21.12 2.73
C ASN A 61 17.76 20.62 2.07
N LEU A 62 17.76 19.43 1.49
CA LEU A 62 18.89 18.94 0.69
C LEU A 62 18.86 19.60 -0.68
N ALA A 63 20.04 19.96 -1.19
CA ALA A 63 20.15 20.37 -2.57
C ALA A 63 19.82 19.17 -3.46
N PHE A 64 18.67 19.19 -4.14
CA PHE A 64 18.15 18.11 -5.00
C PHE A 64 19.12 17.63 -6.10
N ASN A 65 20.25 18.31 -6.31
CA ASN A 65 21.27 17.99 -7.30
C ASN A 65 22.67 17.80 -6.66
N ASP A 66 22.78 17.65 -5.35
CA ASP A 66 24.04 17.27 -4.72
C ASP A 66 24.29 15.77 -5.01
N PRO A 67 25.36 15.41 -5.75
CA PRO A 67 25.66 14.01 -6.07
C PRO A 67 25.87 13.14 -4.84
N ALA A 68 26.15 13.73 -3.68
CA ALA A 68 26.27 13.00 -2.43
C ALA A 68 24.94 12.39 -1.97
N TYR A 69 23.79 12.87 -2.45
CA TYR A 69 22.47 12.42 -2.01
C TYR A 69 21.60 11.98 -3.20
N GLU A 70 22.12 11.12 -4.08
CA GLU A 70 21.30 10.55 -5.15
C GLU A 70 20.15 9.72 -4.56
N PHE A 71 18.90 10.12 -4.81
CA PHE A 71 17.71 9.36 -4.41
C PHE A 71 16.59 9.51 -5.43
N ASN A 72 15.69 8.53 -5.44
CA ASN A 72 14.48 8.53 -6.25
C ASN A 72 13.25 8.54 -5.35
N ILE A 73 12.25 9.35 -5.70
CA ILE A 73 10.95 9.37 -5.04
C ILE A 73 9.98 8.57 -5.91
N MET A 74 9.41 7.52 -5.32
CA MET A 74 8.43 6.68 -6.00
C MET A 74 7.03 7.29 -5.94
N SER A 75 6.25 7.13 -7.01
CA SER A 75 4.85 7.54 -7.06
C SER A 75 4.02 6.83 -5.99
N PRO A 76 2.99 7.47 -5.40
CA PRO A 76 2.08 6.82 -4.47
C PRO A 76 1.47 5.51 -5.01
N THR A 77 1.25 5.38 -6.33
CA THR A 77 0.71 4.16 -6.95
C THR A 77 1.62 2.94 -6.79
N ALA A 78 2.91 3.13 -6.52
CA ALA A 78 3.85 2.03 -6.30
C ALA A 78 3.54 1.23 -5.01
N PHE A 79 2.99 1.89 -3.98
CA PHE A 79 2.77 1.29 -2.64
C PHE A 79 1.34 1.47 -2.10
N TYR A 80 0.61 2.46 -2.61
CA TYR A 80 -0.76 2.79 -2.25
C TYR A 80 -1.66 2.90 -3.50
N PRO A 81 -1.73 1.87 -4.36
CA PRO A 81 -2.50 1.93 -5.60
C PRO A 81 -4.02 1.93 -5.42
N VAL A 82 -4.52 1.65 -4.20
CA VAL A 82 -5.94 1.46 -3.92
C VAL A 82 -6.45 2.54 -2.97
N ASP A 83 -7.43 3.32 -3.43
CA ASP A 83 -8.19 4.23 -2.57
C ASP A 83 -9.03 3.42 -1.57
N TRP A 84 -9.05 3.86 -0.32
CA TRP A 84 -9.73 3.14 0.74
C TRP A 84 -11.22 2.90 0.50
N ARG A 85 -11.90 3.81 -0.21
CA ARG A 85 -13.32 3.68 -0.55
C ARG A 85 -13.57 2.53 -1.52
N ARG A 86 -12.54 2.15 -2.30
CA ARG A 86 -12.61 1.05 -3.26
C ARG A 86 -12.27 -0.30 -2.65
N ILE A 87 -11.59 -0.35 -1.49
CA ILE A 87 -11.18 -1.60 -0.83
C ILE A 87 -12.31 -2.64 -0.76
N PRO A 88 -13.56 -2.32 -0.35
CA PRO A 88 -14.63 -3.32 -0.30
C PRO A 88 -14.91 -4.04 -1.62
N LYS A 89 -14.69 -3.39 -2.77
CA LYS A 89 -14.87 -4.03 -4.09
C LYS A 89 -13.85 -5.15 -4.33
N TYR A 90 -12.66 -5.04 -3.75
CA TYR A 90 -11.54 -5.94 -4.03
C TYR A 90 -11.69 -7.27 -3.28
N PHE A 91 -12.53 -7.31 -2.24
CA PHE A 91 -12.82 -8.49 -1.41
C PHE A 91 -14.03 -9.31 -1.89
N ARG A 92 -14.83 -8.77 -2.82
CA ARG A 92 -16.08 -9.40 -3.28
C ARG A 92 -15.86 -10.24 -4.54
N ARG A 93 -16.65 -11.30 -4.67
CA ARG A 93 -16.76 -12.13 -5.87
C ARG A 93 -17.43 -11.30 -6.97
N PRO A 94 -16.89 -11.32 -8.21
CA PRO A 94 -17.54 -10.66 -9.34
C PRO A 94 -18.89 -11.30 -9.63
N LYS A 95 -19.92 -10.47 -9.88
CA LYS A 95 -21.30 -10.94 -10.06
C LYS A 95 -21.71 -11.16 -11.52
N ASN A 96 -20.93 -10.63 -12.46
CA ASN A 96 -21.23 -10.66 -13.88
C ASN A 96 -19.93 -10.62 -14.71
N ALA A 97 -20.04 -10.85 -16.02
CA ALA A 97 -18.88 -10.89 -16.92
C ALA A 97 -18.05 -9.60 -16.89
N ASN A 98 -18.68 -8.43 -16.76
CA ASN A 98 -17.97 -7.15 -16.72
C ASN A 98 -17.15 -7.00 -15.44
N GLU A 99 -17.69 -7.39 -14.29
CA GLU A 99 -16.96 -7.39 -13.02
C GLU A 99 -15.82 -8.42 -13.00
N THR A 100 -16.04 -9.57 -13.65
CA THR A 100 -14.99 -10.59 -13.83
C THR A 100 -13.85 -10.03 -14.68
N GLN A 101 -14.17 -9.39 -15.81
CA GLN A 101 -13.15 -8.77 -16.66
C GLN A 101 -12.40 -7.66 -15.91
N TRP A 102 -13.12 -6.77 -15.21
CA TRP A 102 -12.49 -5.74 -14.39
C TRP A 102 -11.53 -6.33 -13.34
N THR A 103 -11.88 -7.48 -12.75
CA THR A 103 -11.02 -8.16 -11.76
C THR A 103 -9.70 -8.59 -12.39
N TYR A 104 -9.72 -9.17 -13.59
CA TYR A 104 -8.50 -9.55 -14.31
C TYR A 104 -7.67 -8.34 -14.74
N ASP A 105 -8.31 -7.30 -15.26
CA ASP A 105 -7.62 -6.09 -15.73
C ASP A 105 -6.96 -5.35 -14.56
N GLU A 106 -7.66 -5.21 -13.43
CA GLU A 106 -7.13 -4.56 -12.23
C GLU A 106 -6.02 -5.41 -11.59
N ASP A 107 -6.14 -6.75 -11.55
CA ASP A 107 -5.05 -7.65 -11.11
C ASP A 107 -3.79 -7.46 -11.94
N PHE A 108 -3.92 -7.51 -13.27
CA PHE A 108 -2.80 -7.26 -14.18
C PHE A 108 -2.19 -5.88 -13.96
N ALA A 109 -3.03 -4.83 -13.89
CA ALA A 109 -2.56 -3.46 -13.70
C ALA A 109 -1.80 -3.28 -12.38
N LEU A 110 -2.28 -3.88 -11.28
CA LEU A 110 -1.61 -3.82 -9.97
C LEU A 110 -0.24 -4.51 -10.01
N LYS A 111 -0.16 -5.70 -10.61
CA LYS A 111 1.10 -6.45 -10.77
C LYS A 111 2.13 -5.71 -11.61
N GLN A 112 1.70 -4.88 -12.56
CA GLN A 112 2.62 -4.10 -13.41
C GLN A 112 3.12 -2.81 -12.76
N ARG A 113 2.30 -2.13 -11.95
CA ARG A 113 2.58 -0.77 -11.48
C ARG A 113 2.86 -0.63 -9.98
N SER A 114 2.68 -1.71 -9.22
CA SER A 114 2.71 -1.65 -7.76
C SER A 114 3.55 -2.79 -7.18
N TYR A 115 4.31 -2.45 -6.13
CA TYR A 115 5.08 -3.41 -5.34
C TYR A 115 4.32 -3.90 -4.11
N ALA A 116 3.39 -3.09 -3.60
CA ALA A 116 2.59 -3.41 -2.42
C ALA A 116 1.18 -2.82 -2.51
N ILE A 117 0.26 -3.39 -1.72
CA ILE A 117 -1.10 -2.90 -1.56
C ILE A 117 -1.38 -2.68 -0.07
N HIS A 118 -1.72 -1.46 0.30
CA HIS A 118 -2.18 -1.13 1.63
C HIS A 118 -3.71 -1.22 1.73
N LEU A 119 -4.23 -2.21 2.47
CA LEU A 119 -5.67 -2.50 2.58
C LEU A 119 -6.34 -1.86 3.80
N TRP A 120 -5.73 -0.84 4.43
CA TRP A 120 -6.22 -0.12 5.61
C TRP A 120 -7.09 -0.94 6.58
N ASN A 121 -6.48 -1.45 7.65
CA ASN A 121 -7.09 -2.39 8.61
C ASN A 121 -8.49 -1.96 9.11
N HIS A 122 -8.74 -0.66 9.33
CA HIS A 122 -10.04 -0.16 9.78
C HIS A 122 -11.19 -0.56 8.84
N VAL A 123 -10.91 -0.65 7.53
CA VAL A 123 -11.85 -1.08 6.51
C VAL A 123 -11.79 -2.60 6.31
N SER A 124 -10.59 -3.15 6.06
CA SER A 124 -10.43 -4.54 5.63
C SER A 124 -10.69 -5.58 6.72
N SER A 125 -10.47 -5.26 8.00
CA SER A 125 -10.69 -6.21 9.11
C SER A 125 -12.14 -6.71 9.24
N ARG A 126 -13.10 -6.01 8.61
CA ARG A 126 -14.53 -6.35 8.64
C ARG A 126 -15.00 -7.03 7.36
N LEU A 127 -14.10 -7.27 6.41
CA LEU A 127 -14.42 -7.85 5.11
C LEU A 127 -13.99 -9.31 5.08
N ARG A 128 -14.89 -10.18 4.61
CA ARG A 128 -14.56 -11.55 4.25
C ARG A 128 -13.94 -11.56 2.85
N ILE A 129 -12.90 -12.36 2.65
CA ILE A 129 -12.35 -12.61 1.32
C ILE A 129 -13.28 -13.61 0.64
N GLU A 130 -14.06 -13.14 -0.33
CA GLU A 130 -14.91 -14.02 -1.12
C GLU A 130 -14.08 -14.76 -2.17
N GLU A 131 -14.50 -15.98 -2.51
CA GLU A 131 -13.85 -16.78 -3.55
C GLU A 131 -13.86 -16.03 -4.90
N HIS A 132 -12.74 -16.12 -5.61
CA HIS A 132 -12.49 -15.44 -6.89
C HIS A 132 -12.43 -13.90 -6.84
N SER A 133 -12.50 -13.30 -5.65
CA SER A 133 -12.22 -11.87 -5.47
C SER A 133 -10.80 -11.51 -5.89
N LEU A 134 -10.58 -10.21 -6.16
CA LEU A 134 -9.27 -9.69 -6.52
C LEU A 134 -8.21 -9.95 -5.43
N ILE A 135 -8.55 -9.67 -4.17
CA ILE A 135 -7.63 -9.96 -3.05
C ILE A 135 -7.40 -11.46 -2.88
N GLY A 136 -8.43 -12.29 -3.05
CA GLY A 136 -8.27 -13.75 -3.01
C GLY A 136 -7.25 -14.24 -4.04
N ARG A 137 -7.30 -13.70 -5.27
CA ARG A 137 -6.32 -13.99 -6.33
C ARG A 137 -4.91 -13.52 -5.97
N ILE A 138 -4.76 -12.26 -5.57
CA ILE A 138 -3.45 -11.68 -5.21
C ILE A 138 -2.80 -12.46 -4.05
N ILE A 139 -3.58 -12.81 -3.02
CA ILE A 139 -3.08 -13.61 -1.89
C ILE A 139 -2.69 -15.01 -2.36
N SER A 140 -3.51 -15.65 -3.20
CA SER A 140 -3.20 -16.98 -3.74
C SER A 140 -1.91 -17.00 -4.55
N ASP A 141 -1.61 -15.91 -5.27
CA ASP A 141 -0.43 -15.84 -6.14
C ASP A 141 0.86 -15.50 -5.38
N HIS A 142 0.78 -14.74 -4.28
CA HIS A 142 1.96 -14.15 -3.63
C HIS A 142 2.16 -14.55 -2.16
N CYS A 143 1.15 -15.09 -1.48
CA CYS A 143 1.29 -15.42 -0.07
C CYS A 143 1.89 -16.81 0.15
N ILE A 144 3.12 -16.85 0.65
CA ILE A 144 3.86 -18.10 0.90
C ILE A 144 3.35 -18.83 2.16
N LEU A 145 2.70 -18.11 3.08
CA LEU A 145 2.30 -18.64 4.40
C LEU A 145 0.79 -18.81 4.58
N CYS A 146 -0.02 -18.39 3.60
CA CYS A 146 -1.47 -18.44 3.71
C CYS A 146 -1.97 -19.85 3.40
N LYS A 147 -2.87 -20.36 4.25
CA LYS A 147 -3.64 -21.60 4.02
C LYS A 147 -5.12 -21.28 4.21
N ASP A 148 -5.98 -21.97 3.48
CA ASP A 148 -7.44 -21.92 3.66
C ASP A 148 -7.97 -20.48 3.73
N ILE A 149 -7.62 -19.66 2.73
CA ILE A 149 -7.91 -18.21 2.69
C ILE A 149 -9.40 -17.86 2.53
N TYR A 150 -10.22 -18.88 2.27
CA TYR A 150 -11.67 -18.76 2.13
C TYR A 150 -12.30 -19.50 3.29
N ASP A 151 -13.27 -18.88 3.98
CA ASP A 151 -14.03 -19.64 4.96
C ASP A 151 -14.82 -20.73 4.24
N ILE A 152 -14.78 -21.95 4.77
CA ILE A 152 -15.57 -23.09 4.30
C ILE A 152 -17.04 -22.69 4.42
N GLU A 153 -17.76 -22.59 3.29
CA GLU A 153 -19.22 -22.49 3.38
C GLU A 153 -19.74 -23.77 4.05
N PRO A 154 -20.60 -23.68 5.09
CA PRO A 154 -21.21 -24.87 5.65
C PRO A 154 -21.93 -25.59 4.52
N THR A 155 -21.47 -26.81 4.23
CA THR A 155 -22.09 -27.68 3.24
C THR A 155 -23.58 -27.78 3.58
N SER A 156 -24.43 -27.30 2.68
CA SER A 156 -25.85 -27.58 2.77
C SER A 156 -26.00 -29.09 2.68
N THR A 157 -26.28 -29.72 3.82
CA THR A 157 -26.71 -31.12 3.87
C THR A 157 -27.95 -31.25 2.99
N SER A 158 -27.77 -31.79 1.79
CA SER A 158 -28.87 -32.30 0.98
C SER A 158 -29.41 -33.54 1.67
N SER A 159 -30.51 -33.38 2.40
CA SER A 159 -31.34 -34.50 2.83
C SER A 159 -31.97 -35.12 1.58
N SER A 160 -31.34 -36.16 1.05
CA SER A 160 -31.97 -37.07 0.09
C SER A 160 -33.03 -37.88 0.83
N THR A 161 -34.28 -37.41 0.81
CA THR A 161 -35.45 -38.26 1.02
C THR A 161 -35.62 -39.13 -0.23
N SER A 162 -35.29 -40.41 -0.09
CA SER A 162 -35.70 -41.48 -1.00
C SER A 162 -37.17 -41.84 -0.72
N SER A 163 -38.03 -41.67 -1.72
CA SER A 163 -39.36 -42.28 -1.80
C SER A 163 -39.27 -43.71 -2.33
#